data_AF-A0A971F1N5-F1
#
_entry.id   AF-A0A971F1N5-F1
#
_cell.length_a   1.000
_cell.length_b   1.000
_cell.length_c   1.000
_cell.angle_alpha   90.00
_cell.angle_beta   90.00
_cell.angle_gamma   90.00
#
_symmetry.space_group_name_H-M   'P 1'
#
loop_
_entity.id
_entity.type
_entity.pdbx_description
1 polymer ?
#
loop_
_entity_poly.entity_id
_entity_poly.type
_entity_poly.pdbx_seq_one_letter_code
_entity_poly.pdbx_strand_id
1 'polypeptide(L)'
;ILSNMIVSVQNSKRGIILRELDGCYQLCSRPEHYEYIRKLVEPRQKQALSQAAYETLSIIAYNQPVTRARVEMIRGVNSDSAITRLIERNLIREAGRMDAPGKPFIYETTEEFLRSFGFRSIKDLPIIEFGDMLPDEEQLGAEDGRQNAAEPGRELGQMQKEPTLQVQQVQAVQGQKDEPELEQQEQIEQE
;
A
#
# COMPACT_ATOMS: atom_id res chain seq x y z
N ILE A 1 -16.90 -29.02 0.45
CA ILE A 1 -17.16 -29.37 -0.98
C ILE A 1 -16.33 -28.51 -1.92
N LEU A 2 -16.56 -27.18 -1.97
CA LEU A 2 -15.92 -26.29 -2.95
C LEU A 2 -14.38 -26.36 -2.95
N SER A 3 -13.72 -26.47 -1.80
CA SER A 3 -12.26 -26.66 -1.68
C SER A 3 -11.75 -27.87 -2.49
N ASN A 4 -12.45 -29.01 -2.43
CA ASN A 4 -12.10 -30.21 -3.20
C ASN A 4 -12.33 -30.01 -4.71
N MET A 5 -13.33 -29.20 -5.08
CA MET A 5 -13.59 -28.82 -6.47
C MET A 5 -12.48 -27.91 -7.02
N ILE A 6 -12.00 -26.94 -6.23
CA ILE A 6 -10.85 -26.09 -6.59
C ILE A 6 -9.64 -26.97 -6.89
N VAL A 7 -9.25 -27.86 -5.96
CA VAL A 7 -8.12 -28.78 -6.13
C VAL A 7 -8.30 -29.71 -7.34
N SER A 8 -9.50 -30.27 -7.53
CA SER A 8 -9.80 -31.15 -8.67
C SER A 8 -9.69 -30.43 -10.02
N VAL A 9 -10.18 -29.20 -10.12
CA VAL A 9 -10.12 -28.40 -11.35
C VAL A 9 -8.71 -27.87 -11.61
N GLN A 10 -7.96 -27.48 -10.57
CA GLN A 10 -6.56 -27.05 -10.66
C GLN A 10 -5.62 -28.20 -11.09
N ASN A 11 -5.81 -29.41 -10.57
CA ASN A 11 -5.01 -30.58 -10.93
C ASN A 11 -5.42 -31.22 -12.27
N SER A 12 -6.65 -30.97 -12.74
CA SER A 12 -7.08 -31.39 -14.08
C SER A 12 -6.52 -30.46 -15.16
N LYS A 13 -6.12 -31.02 -16.31
CA LYS A 13 -5.82 -30.27 -17.56
C LYS A 13 -7.10 -29.71 -18.24
N ARG A 14 -7.99 -29.06 -17.47
CA ARG A 14 -9.21 -28.39 -17.94
C ARG A 14 -8.89 -26.95 -18.30
N GLY A 15 -9.55 -26.37 -19.32
CA GLY A 15 -9.32 -24.98 -19.74
C GLY A 15 -9.71 -23.89 -18.74
N ILE A 16 -10.41 -24.26 -17.66
CA ILE A 16 -10.95 -23.38 -16.61
C ILE A 16 -10.37 -23.70 -15.23
N ILE A 17 -10.46 -22.72 -14.33
CA ILE A 17 -10.11 -22.77 -12.90
C ILE A 17 -11.25 -22.18 -12.06
N LEU A 18 -11.31 -22.54 -10.79
CA LEU A 18 -12.20 -21.95 -9.78
C LEU A 18 -11.35 -21.08 -8.85
N ARG A 19 -11.64 -19.77 -8.76
CA ARG A 19 -10.98 -18.79 -7.88
C ARG A 19 -11.93 -18.39 -6.76
N GLU A 20 -11.38 -18.18 -5.56
CA GLU A 20 -12.06 -17.57 -4.40
C GLU A 20 -11.76 -16.07 -4.35
N LEU A 21 -12.79 -15.25 -4.10
CA LEU A 21 -12.77 -13.78 -4.07
C LEU A 21 -13.74 -13.31 -2.97
N ASP A 22 -13.20 -12.85 -1.84
CA ASP A 22 -13.91 -12.34 -0.66
C ASP A 22 -15.09 -13.21 -0.19
N GLY A 23 -14.85 -14.54 -0.12
CA GLY A 23 -15.86 -15.56 0.23
C GLY A 23 -16.77 -16.00 -0.92
N CYS A 24 -16.79 -15.27 -2.03
CA CYS A 24 -17.45 -15.67 -3.28
C CYS A 24 -16.52 -16.54 -4.14
N TYR A 25 -17.10 -17.26 -5.10
CA TYR A 25 -16.36 -18.17 -6.00
C TYR A 25 -16.68 -17.89 -7.48
N GLN A 26 -15.64 -17.75 -8.31
CA GLN A 26 -15.76 -17.48 -9.74
C GLN A 26 -15.03 -18.54 -10.59
N LEU A 27 -15.71 -19.03 -11.63
CA LEU A 27 -15.05 -19.79 -12.70
C LEU A 27 -14.37 -18.83 -13.69
N CYS A 28 -13.08 -19.04 -13.91
CA CYS A 28 -12.25 -18.27 -14.84
C CYS A 28 -11.57 -19.22 -15.85
N SER A 29 -11.14 -18.69 -16.99
CA SER A 29 -10.18 -19.40 -17.86
C SER A 29 -8.81 -19.53 -17.18
N ARG A 30 -8.04 -20.57 -17.51
CA ARG A 30 -6.61 -20.63 -17.15
C ARG A 30 -5.85 -19.44 -17.77
N PRO A 31 -4.87 -18.85 -17.08
CA PRO A 31 -4.04 -17.77 -17.62
C PRO A 31 -3.22 -18.22 -18.84
N GLU A 32 -2.89 -19.51 -18.91
CA GLU A 32 -2.31 -20.20 -20.07
C GLU A 32 -3.04 -19.90 -21.41
N HIS A 33 -4.35 -19.65 -21.36
CA HIS A 33 -5.18 -19.39 -22.54
C HIS A 33 -5.34 -17.90 -22.88
N TYR A 34 -4.70 -16.98 -22.14
CA TYR A 34 -4.90 -15.53 -22.26
C TYR A 34 -4.74 -15.03 -23.71
N GLU A 35 -3.68 -15.41 -24.40
CA GLU A 35 -3.41 -14.93 -25.77
C GLU A 35 -4.42 -15.44 -26.82
N TYR A 36 -5.08 -16.58 -26.58
CA TYR A 36 -6.16 -17.07 -27.45
C TYR A 36 -7.46 -16.30 -27.17
N ILE A 37 -7.79 -16.10 -25.89
CA ILE A 37 -9.00 -15.40 -25.45
C ILE A 37 -8.94 -13.92 -25.84
N ARG A 38 -7.77 -13.28 -25.69
CA ARG A 38 -7.51 -11.89 -26.10
C ARG A 38 -7.77 -11.66 -27.59
N LYS A 39 -7.41 -12.63 -28.44
CA LYS A 39 -7.64 -12.57 -29.90
C LYS A 39 -9.11 -12.83 -30.27
N LEU A 40 -9.82 -13.64 -29.48
CA LEU A 40 -11.24 -13.95 -29.70
C LEU A 40 -12.19 -12.83 -29.23
N VAL A 41 -11.86 -12.16 -28.12
CA VAL A 41 -12.73 -11.19 -27.43
C VAL A 41 -12.40 -9.73 -27.81
N GLU A 42 -11.30 -9.51 -28.54
CA GLU A 42 -10.76 -8.20 -28.98
C GLU A 42 -10.98 -7.07 -27.94
N PRO A 43 -10.42 -7.20 -26.73
CA PRO A 43 -10.80 -6.37 -25.61
C PRO A 43 -10.46 -4.91 -25.88
N ARG A 44 -11.50 -4.06 -25.99
CA ARG A 44 -11.40 -2.60 -26.15
C ARG A 44 -10.43 -2.06 -25.11
N GLN A 45 -9.23 -1.67 -25.55
CA GLN A 45 -8.11 -1.42 -24.64
C GLN A 45 -8.42 -0.24 -23.71
N LYS A 46 -8.74 -0.55 -22.45
CA LYS A 46 -8.71 0.43 -21.37
C LYS A 46 -7.26 0.91 -21.29
N GLN A 47 -7.01 2.21 -21.48
CA GLN A 47 -5.69 2.82 -21.30
C GLN A 47 -5.06 2.39 -19.96
N ALA A 48 -3.73 2.37 -19.84
CA ALA A 48 -3.09 2.10 -18.55
C ALA A 48 -3.54 3.09 -17.45
N LEU A 49 -3.39 2.68 -16.19
CA LEU A 49 -3.35 3.63 -15.08
C LEU A 49 -2.01 4.40 -15.13
N SER A 50 -2.02 5.66 -14.71
CA SER A 50 -0.79 6.44 -14.51
C SER A 50 -0.15 6.10 -13.17
N GLN A 51 1.13 6.44 -12.99
CA GLN A 51 1.86 6.24 -11.73
C GLN A 51 1.10 6.85 -10.53
N ALA A 52 0.67 8.11 -10.66
CA ALA A 52 -0.14 8.79 -9.65
C ALA A 52 -1.47 8.06 -9.31
N ALA A 53 -2.06 7.33 -10.26
CA ALA A 53 -3.25 6.53 -10.00
C ALA A 53 -2.92 5.20 -9.29
N TYR A 54 -1.77 4.58 -9.58
CA TYR A 54 -1.28 3.42 -8.80
C TYR A 54 -0.89 3.82 -7.37
N GLU A 55 -0.17 4.93 -7.16
CA GLU A 55 0.11 5.49 -5.83
C GLU A 55 -1.18 5.68 -5.01
N THR A 56 -2.16 6.35 -5.62
CA THR A 56 -3.47 6.64 -5.02
C THR A 56 -4.20 5.33 -4.68
N LEU A 57 -4.19 4.35 -5.57
CA LEU A 57 -4.81 3.04 -5.36
C LEU A 57 -4.15 2.27 -4.22
N SER A 58 -2.81 2.23 -4.16
CA SER A 58 -2.06 1.56 -3.10
C SER A 58 -2.34 2.19 -1.74
N ILE A 59 -2.35 3.53 -1.64
CA ILE A 59 -2.66 4.22 -0.39
C ILE A 59 -4.08 3.87 0.08
N ILE A 60 -5.07 3.81 -0.83
CA ILE A 60 -6.42 3.37 -0.48
C ILE A 60 -6.43 1.92 -0.03
N ALA A 61 -5.81 1.00 -0.78
CA ALA A 61 -5.80 -0.44 -0.46
C ALA A 61 -5.22 -0.76 0.94
N TYR A 62 -4.17 -0.04 1.36
CA TYR A 62 -3.53 -0.26 2.67
C TYR A 62 -4.08 0.60 3.82
N ASN A 63 -4.85 1.66 3.55
CA ASN A 63 -5.38 2.57 4.59
C ASN A 63 -6.92 2.58 4.67
N GLN A 64 -7.61 1.73 3.90
CA GLN A 64 -9.08 1.72 3.85
C GLN A 64 -9.73 1.32 5.19
N PRO A 65 -10.89 1.90 5.56
CA PRO A 65 -11.61 2.96 4.85
C PRO A 65 -10.97 4.35 5.02
N VAL A 66 -10.63 5.02 3.90
CA VAL A 66 -9.83 6.27 3.90
C VAL A 66 -10.59 7.44 3.26
N THR A 67 -10.41 8.66 3.77
CA THR A 67 -11.03 9.87 3.19
C THR A 67 -10.15 10.51 2.10
N ARG A 68 -10.78 11.24 1.17
CA ARG A 68 -10.11 12.03 0.10
C ARG A 68 -8.92 12.84 0.64
N ALA A 69 -9.16 13.59 1.72
CA ALA A 69 -8.17 14.46 2.35
C ALA A 69 -7.00 13.70 2.99
N ARG A 70 -7.22 12.49 3.53
CA ARG A 70 -6.13 11.66 4.07
C ARG A 70 -5.25 11.08 2.95
N VAL A 71 -5.84 10.73 1.80
CA VAL A 71 -5.07 10.31 0.61
C VAL A 71 -4.20 11.46 0.09
N GLU A 72 -4.77 12.66 -0.06
CA GLU A 72 -4.03 13.86 -0.47
C GLU A 72 -2.91 14.24 0.52
N MET A 73 -3.17 14.11 1.83
CA MET A 73 -2.17 14.31 2.88
C MET A 73 -1.00 13.31 2.80
N ILE A 74 -1.26 12.03 2.47
CA ILE A 74 -0.20 11.02 2.33
C ILE A 74 0.58 11.21 1.02
N ARG A 75 -0.06 11.63 -0.08
CA ARG A 75 0.62 11.90 -1.36
C ARG A 75 1.31 13.28 -1.42
N GLY A 76 1.00 14.19 -0.51
CA GLY A 76 1.46 15.58 -0.54
C GLY A 76 0.90 16.42 -1.70
N VAL A 77 0.04 15.86 -2.55
CA VAL A 77 -0.51 16.49 -3.76
C VAL A 77 -1.98 16.13 -3.99
N ASN A 78 -2.68 16.97 -4.75
CA ASN A 78 -4.06 16.73 -5.16
C ASN A 78 -4.19 15.36 -5.86
N SER A 79 -5.23 14.61 -5.48
CA SER A 79 -5.46 13.23 -5.92
C SER A 79 -6.85 13.01 -6.54
N ASP A 80 -7.57 14.09 -6.84
CA ASP A 80 -8.99 14.08 -7.22
C ASP A 80 -9.26 13.39 -8.57
N SER A 81 -8.43 13.70 -9.57
CA SER A 81 -8.48 13.06 -10.89
C SER A 81 -8.03 11.59 -10.87
N ALA A 82 -7.17 11.21 -9.93
CA ALA A 82 -6.76 9.82 -9.72
C ALA A 82 -7.90 9.02 -9.09
N ILE A 83 -8.52 9.53 -8.01
CA ILE A 83 -9.68 8.94 -7.34
C ILE A 83 -10.83 8.75 -8.34
N THR A 84 -11.19 9.80 -9.09
CA THR A 84 -12.24 9.74 -10.13
C THR A 84 -11.97 8.62 -11.13
N ARG A 85 -10.74 8.52 -11.65
CA ARG A 85 -10.36 7.51 -12.67
C ARG A 85 -10.25 6.08 -12.12
N LEU A 86 -10.10 5.91 -10.80
CA LEU A 86 -10.18 4.61 -10.13
C LEU A 86 -11.64 4.18 -9.92
N ILE A 87 -12.55 5.13 -9.62
CA ILE A 87 -14.00 4.91 -9.55
C ILE A 87 -14.56 4.55 -10.93
N GLU A 88 -14.19 5.27 -11.99
CA GLU A 88 -14.54 4.95 -13.40
C GLU A 88 -14.19 3.51 -13.81
N ARG A 89 -13.20 2.91 -13.14
CA ARG A 89 -12.72 1.55 -13.41
C ARG A 89 -13.26 0.51 -12.44
N ASN A 90 -14.12 0.92 -11.50
CA ASN A 90 -14.62 0.14 -10.39
C ASN A 90 -13.51 -0.48 -9.51
N LEU A 91 -12.30 0.10 -9.46
CA LEU A 91 -11.21 -0.41 -8.61
C LEU A 91 -11.34 0.05 -7.16
N ILE A 92 -11.97 1.21 -6.95
CA ILE A 92 -12.43 1.70 -5.65
C ILE A 92 -13.90 2.08 -5.74
N ARG A 93 -14.58 2.11 -4.60
CA ARG A 93 -15.95 2.61 -4.41
C ARG A 93 -16.00 3.55 -3.22
N GLU A 94 -17.06 4.34 -3.14
CA GLU A 94 -17.45 4.98 -1.88
C GLU A 94 -17.98 3.92 -0.91
N ALA A 95 -17.65 4.08 0.37
CA ALA A 95 -18.02 3.20 1.47
C ALA A 95 -18.98 3.85 2.47
N GLY A 96 -19.52 5.03 2.11
CA GLY A 96 -20.32 5.88 2.98
C GLY A 96 -19.56 7.14 3.37
N ARG A 97 -19.79 7.63 4.59
CA ARG A 97 -19.22 8.88 5.12
C ARG A 97 -18.65 8.67 6.52
N MET A 98 -17.50 9.29 6.78
CA MET A 98 -16.90 9.32 8.12
C MET A 98 -17.69 10.27 9.03
N ASP A 99 -17.88 9.88 10.30
CA ASP A 99 -18.54 10.75 11.29
C ASP A 99 -17.56 11.78 11.87
N ALA A 100 -17.22 12.74 11.02
CA ALA A 100 -16.33 13.86 11.29
C ALA A 100 -16.96 15.17 10.78
N PRO A 101 -16.47 16.36 11.19
CA PRO A 101 -16.95 17.63 10.65
C PRO A 101 -16.96 17.66 9.12
N GLY A 102 -18.09 18.07 8.52
CA GLY A 102 -18.32 18.02 7.07
C GLY A 102 -18.75 16.66 6.49
N LYS A 103 -18.75 15.58 7.30
CA LYS A 103 -19.09 14.19 6.93
C LYS A 103 -18.53 13.76 5.56
N PRO A 104 -17.19 13.75 5.39
CA PRO A 104 -16.54 13.44 4.13
C PRO A 104 -16.75 11.98 3.71
N PHE A 105 -16.74 11.74 2.40
CA PHE A 105 -16.78 10.38 1.84
C PHE A 105 -15.52 9.59 2.22
N ILE A 106 -15.72 8.29 2.46
CA ILE A 106 -14.67 7.28 2.62
C ILE A 106 -14.63 6.36 1.41
N TYR A 107 -13.43 5.90 1.06
CA TYR A 107 -13.17 5.04 -0.08
C TYR A 107 -12.59 3.69 0.38
N GLU A 108 -13.02 2.64 -0.30
CA GLU A 108 -12.56 1.26 -0.16
C GLU A 108 -12.34 0.67 -1.55
N THR A 109 -11.48 -0.35 -1.65
CA THR A 109 -11.32 -1.19 -2.85
C THR A 109 -12.54 -2.09 -3.11
N THR A 110 -12.53 -2.80 -4.23
CA THR A 110 -13.65 -3.65 -4.69
C THR A 110 -13.22 -5.08 -4.99
N GLU A 111 -14.20 -5.96 -5.26
CA GLU A 111 -13.92 -7.25 -5.90
C GLU A 111 -13.15 -7.13 -7.22
N GLU A 112 -13.35 -6.07 -8.01
CA GLU A 112 -12.67 -5.91 -9.30
C GLU A 112 -11.19 -5.57 -9.12
N PHE A 113 -10.83 -4.88 -8.02
CA PHE A 113 -9.44 -4.78 -7.57
C PHE A 113 -8.88 -6.17 -7.22
N LEU A 114 -9.54 -6.93 -6.34
CA LEU A 114 -9.11 -8.31 -5.99
C LEU A 114 -8.95 -9.20 -7.24
N ARG A 115 -9.92 -9.15 -8.15
CA ARG A 115 -9.93 -9.89 -9.43
C ARG A 115 -8.75 -9.50 -10.33
N SER A 116 -8.48 -8.19 -10.45
CA SER A 116 -7.42 -7.64 -11.29
C SER A 116 -6.01 -7.97 -10.79
N PHE A 117 -5.78 -7.86 -9.48
CA PHE A 117 -4.45 -8.11 -8.89
C PHE A 117 -4.22 -9.57 -8.48
N GLY A 118 -5.28 -10.37 -8.34
CA GLY A 118 -5.19 -11.82 -8.10
C GLY A 118 -5.34 -12.26 -6.64
N PHE A 119 -5.49 -11.32 -5.71
CA PHE A 119 -5.78 -11.56 -4.29
C PHE A 119 -7.15 -12.24 -4.10
N ARG A 120 -7.31 -13.02 -3.02
CA ARG A 120 -8.61 -13.57 -2.62
C ARG A 120 -9.32 -12.60 -1.69
N SER A 121 -8.62 -11.99 -0.75
CA SER A 121 -9.14 -10.92 0.10
C SER A 121 -8.06 -9.85 0.34
N ILE A 122 -8.45 -8.71 0.91
CA ILE A 122 -7.55 -7.59 1.25
C ILE A 122 -6.48 -7.99 2.26
N LYS A 123 -6.71 -9.05 3.03
CA LYS A 123 -5.74 -9.65 3.96
C LYS A 123 -4.57 -10.36 3.24
N ASP A 124 -4.66 -10.59 1.93
CA ASP A 124 -3.59 -11.19 1.12
C ASP A 124 -2.63 -10.13 0.53
N LEU A 125 -2.82 -8.84 0.85
CA LEU A 125 -1.93 -7.77 0.40
C LEU A 125 -0.53 -7.94 1.03
N PRO A 126 0.56 -7.75 0.26
CA PRO A 126 1.93 -7.80 0.79
C PRO A 126 2.14 -6.87 2.00
N ILE A 127 2.82 -7.37 3.02
CA ILE A 127 3.23 -6.55 4.17
C ILE A 127 4.29 -5.54 3.69
N ILE A 128 4.09 -4.26 3.99
CA ILE A 128 5.06 -3.20 3.67
C ILE A 128 6.04 -3.11 4.84
N GLU A 129 7.16 -3.83 4.74
CA GLU A 129 8.30 -3.65 5.63
C GLU A 129 9.18 -2.50 5.11
N PHE A 130 9.24 -1.40 5.86
CA PHE A 130 9.95 -0.18 5.44
C PHE A 130 11.49 -0.29 5.49
N GLY A 131 12.05 -1.44 5.91
CA GLY A 131 13.49 -1.67 6.00
C GLY A 131 14.17 -1.77 4.63
N ASP A 132 13.56 -2.50 3.69
CA ASP A 132 14.17 -2.87 2.40
C ASP A 132 14.10 -1.77 1.33
N MET A 133 13.66 -0.55 1.69
CA MET A 133 13.56 0.61 0.79
C MET A 133 14.56 1.73 1.10
N LEU A 134 15.49 1.51 2.03
CA LEU A 134 16.69 2.35 2.11
C LEU A 134 17.65 1.93 0.98
N PRO A 135 17.96 2.80 0.00
CA PRO A 135 19.09 2.54 -0.88
C PRO A 135 20.36 2.55 -0.03
N ASP A 136 21.27 1.60 -0.26
CA ASP A 136 22.60 1.63 0.34
C ASP A 136 23.26 2.98 0.04
N GLU A 137 23.79 3.67 1.07
CA GLU A 137 24.50 4.94 0.88
C GLU A 137 25.79 4.67 0.10
N GLU A 138 25.72 4.92 -1.20
CA GLU A 138 26.70 4.52 -2.21
C GLU A 138 28.12 5.05 -1.91
N GLN A 139 29.16 4.25 -2.15
CA GLN A 139 30.54 4.64 -1.88
C GLN A 139 31.02 5.81 -2.75
N LEU A 140 30.75 7.04 -2.31
CA LEU A 140 31.43 8.26 -2.76
C LEU A 140 32.87 8.31 -2.20
N GLY A 141 33.68 7.33 -2.60
CA GLY A 141 35.01 7.06 -2.07
C GLY A 141 36.09 7.02 -3.16
N ALA A 142 36.73 8.17 -3.37
CA ALA A 142 38.01 8.36 -4.07
C ALA A 142 38.10 8.04 -5.58
N GLU A 143 38.02 9.09 -6.39
CA GLU A 143 38.95 9.28 -7.52
C GLU A 143 39.78 10.55 -7.28
N ASP A 144 41.08 10.39 -6.97
CA ASP A 144 42.04 11.50 -6.88
C ASP A 144 42.87 11.56 -8.17
N GLY A 145 42.65 12.62 -8.97
CA GLY A 145 42.78 12.56 -10.43
C GLY A 145 43.70 13.58 -11.12
N ARG A 146 44.41 14.42 -10.34
CA ARG A 146 45.47 15.37 -10.78
C ARG A 146 45.08 16.63 -11.60
N GLN A 147 45.66 17.75 -11.14
CA GLN A 147 46.28 18.82 -11.94
C GLN A 147 45.41 19.65 -12.92
N ASN A 148 45.04 20.85 -12.48
CA ASN A 148 45.78 22.06 -12.87
C ASN A 148 45.47 23.25 -11.94
N ALA A 149 46.49 23.96 -11.48
CA ALA A 149 46.35 25.11 -10.60
C ALA A 149 46.83 26.40 -11.30
N ALA A 150 45.92 27.36 -11.48
CA ALA A 150 46.21 28.68 -12.03
C ALA A 150 45.24 29.74 -11.45
N GLU A 151 45.64 30.33 -10.32
CA GLU A 151 45.08 31.57 -9.77
C GLU A 151 45.75 32.81 -10.43
N PRO A 152 45.28 34.07 -10.22
CA PRO A 152 44.23 34.52 -9.28
C PRO A 152 43.16 35.47 -9.88
N GLY A 153 42.11 35.81 -9.10
CA GLY A 153 41.42 37.08 -9.33
C GLY A 153 40.04 37.31 -8.68
N ARG A 154 40.03 38.03 -7.53
CA ARG A 154 38.91 38.87 -7.00
C ARG A 154 37.65 38.12 -6.51
N GLU A 155 36.83 38.64 -5.58
CA GLU A 155 36.91 39.83 -4.70
C GLU A 155 36.19 39.55 -3.36
N LEU A 156 36.36 40.42 -2.34
CA LEU A 156 35.83 40.21 -0.99
C LEU A 156 34.31 40.45 -0.88
N GLY A 157 33.56 39.50 -0.30
CA GLY A 157 32.09 39.40 -0.47
C GLY A 157 31.21 39.24 0.79
N GLN A 158 31.69 39.63 1.98
CA GLN A 158 30.93 39.70 3.25
C GLN A 158 30.48 38.37 3.91
N MET A 159 30.32 38.43 5.24
CA MET A 159 29.90 37.33 6.10
C MET A 159 28.53 37.63 6.70
N GLN A 160 27.59 36.69 6.65
CA GLN A 160 26.48 36.63 7.59
C GLN A 160 26.41 35.21 8.19
N LYS A 161 26.48 35.15 9.52
CA LYS A 161 26.21 33.95 10.32
C LYS A 161 24.88 34.17 11.03
N GLU A 162 23.97 33.21 10.94
CA GLU A 162 22.88 33.08 11.91
C GLU A 162 22.88 31.66 12.50
N PRO A 163 22.36 31.47 13.74
CA PRO A 163 22.87 30.43 14.62
C PRO A 163 22.06 29.13 14.63
N THR A 164 22.75 28.02 14.82
CA THR A 164 22.18 26.77 15.31
C THR A 164 21.61 26.98 16.71
N LEU A 165 20.28 26.86 16.89
CA LEU A 165 19.71 26.65 18.22
C LEU A 165 19.81 25.18 18.62
N GLN A 166 20.00 24.94 19.91
CA GLN A 166 20.42 23.65 20.46
C GLN A 166 19.24 22.82 20.96
N VAL A 167 19.44 21.50 20.98
CA VAL A 167 18.58 20.54 21.68
C VAL A 167 18.69 20.79 23.19
N GLN A 168 17.56 20.94 23.89
CA GLN A 168 17.51 20.89 25.34
C GLN A 168 16.70 19.66 25.79
N GLN A 169 17.28 18.90 26.73
CA GLN A 169 16.76 17.64 27.24
C GLN A 169 16.05 17.77 28.59
N VAL A 170 15.14 16.81 28.87
CA VAL A 170 14.62 16.34 30.19
C VAL A 170 13.92 17.38 31.10
N GLN A 171 13.13 17.09 32.16
CA GLN A 171 12.73 15.88 32.93
C GLN A 171 11.18 15.89 33.07
N ALA A 172 10.38 14.81 33.10
CA ALA A 172 10.39 13.53 33.82
C ALA A 172 9.82 13.55 35.27
N VAL A 173 8.55 13.13 35.40
CA VAL A 173 7.84 12.66 36.63
C VAL A 173 6.82 11.61 36.11
N GLN A 174 6.91 10.29 36.37
CA GLN A 174 6.61 9.55 37.61
C GLN A 174 5.19 9.82 38.16
N GLY A 175 4.32 8.83 38.43
CA GLY A 175 4.36 7.39 38.11
C GLY A 175 3.62 6.51 39.13
N GLN A 176 2.77 5.60 38.65
CA GLN A 176 2.16 4.43 39.33
C GLN A 176 1.50 3.60 38.20
N LYS A 177 1.78 2.31 37.94
CA LYS A 177 1.86 1.09 38.77
C LYS A 177 0.54 0.71 39.43
N ASP A 178 -0.12 -0.32 38.89
CA ASP A 178 -0.85 -1.36 39.65
C ASP A 178 -0.93 -2.66 38.81
N GLU A 179 -0.12 -3.63 39.24
CA GLU A 179 -0.12 -5.10 39.02
C GLU A 179 0.57 -5.66 40.28
N PRO A 180 0.39 -6.93 40.72
CA PRO A 180 0.00 -8.12 39.95
C PRO A 180 -1.45 -8.56 40.36
N GLU A 181 -1.90 -9.80 40.60
CA GLU A 181 -1.30 -11.13 40.69
C GLU A 181 -2.33 -12.26 40.43
N LEU A 182 -1.94 -13.53 40.64
CA LEU A 182 -2.72 -14.73 40.32
C LEU A 182 -3.54 -15.24 41.53
N GLU A 183 -4.52 -16.14 41.31
CA GLU A 183 -4.37 -17.58 41.63
C GLU A 183 -5.60 -18.46 41.30
N GLN A 184 -5.29 -19.61 40.69
CA GLN A 184 -5.81 -20.97 40.93
C GLN A 184 -7.24 -21.18 41.50
N GLN A 185 -8.05 -21.96 40.77
CA GLN A 185 -8.59 -23.21 41.36
C GLN A 185 -8.98 -24.25 40.29
N GLU A 186 -8.73 -25.52 40.62
CA GLU A 186 -9.03 -26.68 39.79
C GLU A 186 -10.37 -27.35 40.19
N GLN A 187 -10.85 -28.24 39.31
CA GLN A 187 -11.59 -29.47 39.62
C GLN A 187 -12.60 -29.47 40.79
N ILE A 188 -13.89 -29.57 40.45
CA ILE A 188 -14.83 -30.41 41.22
C ILE A 188 -15.43 -31.46 40.26
N GLU A 189 -15.63 -32.66 40.79
CA GLU A 189 -16.01 -33.86 40.05
C GLU A 189 -17.52 -34.07 39.91
N GLN A 190 -17.88 -35.04 39.03
CA GLN A 190 -18.97 -36.03 39.18
C GLN A 190 -20.25 -35.63 39.96
N GLU A 191 -21.37 -35.48 39.24
CA GLU A 191 -22.51 -36.42 39.26
C GLU A 191 -23.34 -36.32 37.96
#